data_AF-A0A6A4RSX6-F1
#
_entry.id   AF-A0A6A4RSX6-F1
#
_cell.length_a   1.000
_cell.length_b   1.000
_cell.length_c   1.000
_cell.angle_alpha   90.00
_cell.angle_beta   90.00
_cell.angle_gamma   90.00
#
_symmetry.space_group_name_H-M   'P 1'
#
loop_
_entity.id
_entity.type
_entity.pdbx_description
1 polymer ?
#
loop_
_entity_poly.entity_id
_entity_poly.type
_entity_poly.pdbx_seq_one_letter_code
_entity_poly.pdbx_strand_id
1 'polypeptide(L)'
;MVAVEAAQLAEDLKVQLEHTQAKLKEIQVSVAENRTARERESSNLKRAQEDLSRLRRKLEKQKKVEVYSDADEILQEEINQYKAKLRCPCCNTRDKETVLTKCFHVFCYECLKMRYDTRQRKCPKCNCAFGANDFHRIYIT
;
A
#
# COMPACT_ATOMS: atom_id res chain seq x y z
N MET A 1 -74.89 34.06 42.25
CA MET A 1 -73.56 34.35 41.67
C MET A 1 -72.54 33.29 42.05
N VAL A 2 -72.23 33.11 43.34
CA VAL A 2 -71.18 32.17 43.83
C VAL A 2 -71.30 30.71 43.31
N ALA A 3 -72.53 30.16 43.25
CA ALA A 3 -72.73 28.77 42.79
C ALA A 3 -72.48 28.58 41.28
N VAL A 4 -72.73 29.62 40.47
CA VAL A 4 -72.53 29.58 39.01
C VAL A 4 -71.04 29.71 38.69
N GLU A 5 -70.32 30.56 39.41
CA GLU A 5 -68.86 30.72 39.29
C GLU A 5 -68.12 29.44 39.70
N ALA A 6 -68.56 28.77 40.76
CA ALA A 6 -67.99 27.48 41.18
C ALA A 6 -68.22 26.36 40.15
N ALA A 7 -69.41 26.32 39.52
CA ALA A 7 -69.72 25.35 38.47
C ALA A 7 -68.88 25.58 37.20
N GLN A 8 -68.71 26.85 36.80
CA GLN A 8 -67.86 27.21 35.66
C GLN A 8 -66.40 26.82 35.90
N LEU A 9 -65.86 27.12 37.09
CA LEU A 9 -64.48 26.76 37.45
C LEU A 9 -64.26 25.23 37.46
N ALA A 10 -65.24 24.46 37.93
CA ALA A 10 -65.17 23.00 37.93
C ALA A 10 -65.12 22.42 36.50
N GLU A 11 -65.90 22.98 35.58
CA GLU A 11 -65.89 22.58 34.17
C GLU A 11 -64.56 22.97 33.50
N ASP A 12 -64.06 24.18 33.73
CA ASP A 12 -62.78 24.65 33.20
C ASP A 12 -61.61 23.77 33.68
N LEU A 13 -61.59 23.39 34.96
CA LEU A 13 -60.60 22.47 35.54
C LEU A 13 -60.69 21.07 34.92
N LYS A 14 -61.90 20.59 34.61
CA LYS A 14 -62.12 19.28 33.98
C LYS A 14 -61.59 19.27 32.55
N VAL A 15 -61.85 20.32 31.77
CA VAL A 15 -61.27 20.49 30.43
C VAL A 15 -59.74 20.56 30.48
N GLN A 16 -59.16 21.27 31.47
CA GLN A 16 -57.71 21.30 31.67
C GLN A 16 -57.13 19.93 32.04
N LEU A 17 -57.83 19.14 32.85
CA LEU A 17 -57.42 17.79 33.20
C LEU A 17 -57.43 16.87 31.98
N GLU A 18 -58.48 16.92 31.16
CA GLU A 18 -58.58 16.12 29.94
C GLU A 18 -57.47 16.50 28.93
N HIS A 19 -57.20 17.80 28.77
CA HIS A 19 -56.13 18.30 27.90
C HIS A 19 -54.74 17.87 28.37
N THR A 20 -54.48 17.95 29.68
CA THR A 20 -53.19 17.53 30.25
C THR A 20 -53.00 16.03 30.18
N GLN A 21 -54.06 15.23 30.37
CA GLN A 21 -54.03 13.78 30.19
C GLN A 21 -53.78 13.38 28.73
N ALA A 22 -54.38 14.08 27.76
CA ALA A 22 -54.14 13.87 26.34
C ALA A 22 -52.66 14.14 25.98
N LYS A 23 -52.12 15.28 26.42
CA LYS A 23 -50.71 15.62 26.25
C LYS A 23 -49.77 14.61 26.90
N LEU A 24 -50.11 14.12 28.09
CA LEU A 24 -49.29 13.13 28.79
C LEU A 24 -49.23 11.81 28.02
N LYS A 25 -50.34 11.37 27.43
CA LYS A 25 -50.38 10.19 26.55
C LYS A 25 -49.52 10.39 25.29
N GLU A 26 -49.63 11.54 24.63
CA GLU A 26 -48.81 11.86 23.45
C GLU A 26 -47.30 11.84 23.78
N ILE A 27 -46.91 12.44 24.90
CA ILE A 27 -45.51 12.43 25.36
C ILE A 27 -45.06 11.00 25.67
N GLN A 28 -45.88 10.19 26.33
CA GLN A 28 -45.54 8.78 26.62
C GLN A 28 -45.29 7.97 25.35
N VAL A 29 -46.12 8.14 24.32
CA VAL A 29 -45.94 7.50 23.02
C VAL A 29 -44.63 7.97 22.38
N SER A 30 -44.41 9.28 22.31
CA SER A 30 -43.20 9.86 21.74
C SER A 30 -41.92 9.40 22.44
N VAL A 31 -41.94 9.28 23.78
CA VAL A 31 -40.80 8.77 24.56
C VAL A 31 -40.54 7.29 24.26
N ALA A 32 -41.59 6.48 24.13
CA ALA A 32 -41.44 5.07 23.78
C ALA A 32 -40.84 4.90 22.37
N GLU A 33 -41.33 5.66 21.39
CA GLU A 33 -40.81 5.65 20.02
C GLU A 33 -39.34 6.08 19.97
N ASN A 34 -39.00 7.21 20.60
CA ASN A 34 -37.63 7.71 20.67
C ASN A 34 -36.68 6.72 21.36
N ARG A 35 -37.15 6.01 22.39
CA ARG A 35 -36.35 4.97 23.06
C ARG A 35 -36.01 3.85 22.09
N THR A 36 -36.99 3.33 21.35
CA THR A 36 -36.75 2.26 20.36
C THR A 36 -35.83 2.73 19.22
N ALA A 37 -35.99 3.97 18.75
CA ALA A 37 -35.12 4.55 17.74
C ALA A 37 -33.66 4.65 18.23
N ARG A 38 -33.45 5.13 19.46
CA ARG A 38 -32.13 5.25 20.08
C ARG A 38 -31.46 3.89 20.32
N GLU A 39 -32.24 2.86 20.69
CA GLU A 39 -31.72 1.50 20.83
C GLU A 39 -31.25 0.92 19.48
N ARG A 40 -32.01 1.15 18.40
CA ARG A 40 -31.61 0.75 17.03
C ARG A 40 -30.34 1.48 16.58
N GLU A 41 -30.27 2.79 16.80
CA GLU A 41 -29.11 3.60 16.44
C GLU A 41 -27.87 3.17 17.23
N SER A 42 -28.01 2.87 18.53
CA SER A 42 -26.93 2.34 19.36
C SER A 42 -26.40 0.99 18.85
N SER A 43 -27.30 0.08 18.44
CA SER A 43 -26.90 -1.18 17.82
C SER A 43 -26.18 -0.97 16.49
N ASN A 44 -26.67 -0.06 15.65
CA ASN A 44 -26.04 0.27 14.37
C ASN A 44 -24.65 0.88 14.55
N LEU A 45 -24.49 1.78 15.53
CA LEU A 45 -23.21 2.38 15.87
C LEU A 45 -22.20 1.33 16.31
N LYS A 46 -22.60 0.37 17.16
CA LYS A 46 -21.72 -0.73 17.59
C LYS A 46 -21.23 -1.57 16.41
N ARG A 47 -22.15 -1.96 15.50
CA ARG A 47 -21.78 -2.70 14.27
C ARG A 47 -20.82 -1.91 13.39
N ALA A 48 -21.09 -0.62 13.20
CA ALA A 48 -20.22 0.25 12.42
C ALA A 48 -18.82 0.37 13.05
N GLN A 49 -18.73 0.47 14.38
CA GLN A 49 -17.45 0.50 15.11
C GLN A 49 -16.67 -0.81 14.96
N GLU A 50 -17.35 -1.96 15.05
CA GLU A 50 -16.75 -3.28 14.81
C GLU A 50 -16.22 -3.39 13.37
N ASP A 51 -17.01 -2.97 12.38
CA ASP A 51 -16.61 -2.97 10.98
C ASP A 51 -15.40 -2.06 10.73
N LEU A 52 -15.36 -0.88 11.35
CA LEU A 52 -14.25 0.06 11.27
C LEU A 52 -12.97 -0.55 11.85
N SER A 53 -13.07 -1.23 13.01
CA SER A 53 -11.94 -1.93 13.61
C SER A 53 -11.41 -3.06 12.70
N ARG A 54 -12.31 -3.81 12.07
CA ARG A 54 -11.99 -4.89 11.12
C ARG A 54 -11.30 -4.35 9.88
N LEU A 55 -11.81 -3.26 9.30
CA LEU A 55 -11.24 -2.62 8.13
C LEU A 55 -9.87 -2.01 8.41
N ARG A 56 -9.68 -1.35 9.56
CA ARG A 56 -8.36 -0.84 10.00
C ARG A 56 -7.33 -1.96 10.07
N ARG A 57 -7.68 -3.11 10.65
CA ARG A 57 -6.76 -4.27 10.74
C ARG A 57 -6.43 -4.84 9.35
N LYS A 58 -7.38 -4.84 8.41
CA LYS A 58 -7.12 -5.28 7.02
C LYS A 58 -6.19 -4.30 6.30
N LEU A 59 -6.42 -3.00 6.44
CA LEU A 59 -5.59 -1.96 5.84
C LEU A 59 -4.14 -2.04 6.34
N GLU A 60 -3.95 -2.22 7.65
CA GLU A 60 -2.61 -2.36 8.24
C GLU A 60 -1.86 -3.58 7.70
N LYS A 61 -2.57 -4.70 7.50
CA LYS A 61 -1.97 -5.89 6.87
C LYS A 61 -1.57 -5.63 5.42
N GLN A 62 -2.42 -4.96 4.64
CA GLN A 62 -2.12 -4.62 3.25
C GLN A 62 -0.92 -3.69 3.14
N LYS A 63 -0.86 -2.64 3.97
CA LYS A 63 0.29 -1.72 4.01
C LYS A 63 1.60 -2.44 4.30
N LYS A 64 1.60 -3.41 5.22
CA LYS A 64 2.82 -4.21 5.47
C LYS A 64 3.26 -4.99 4.24
N VAL A 65 2.33 -5.61 3.51
CA VAL A 65 2.64 -6.33 2.27
C VAL A 65 3.23 -5.41 1.21
N GLU A 66 2.68 -4.21 1.03
CA GLU A 66 3.23 -3.20 0.11
C GLU A 66 4.66 -2.80 0.50
N VAL A 67 4.91 -2.51 1.79
CA VAL A 67 6.26 -2.15 2.27
C VAL A 67 7.29 -3.27 2.03
N TYR A 68 6.91 -4.55 2.22
CA TYR A 68 7.80 -5.67 1.90
C TYR A 68 8.03 -5.81 0.40
N SER A 69 7.00 -5.59 -0.43
CA SER A 69 7.13 -5.61 -1.89
C SER A 69 8.09 -4.52 -2.38
N ASP A 70 7.96 -3.29 -1.88
CA ASP A 70 8.84 -2.18 -2.24
C ASP A 70 10.30 -2.49 -1.84
N ALA A 71 10.51 -3.08 -0.66
CA ALA A 71 11.84 -3.48 -0.21
C ALA A 71 12.46 -4.55 -1.12
N ASP A 72 11.67 -5.55 -1.53
CA ASP A 72 12.12 -6.60 -2.46
C ASP A 72 12.44 -6.04 -3.85
N GLU A 73 11.65 -5.08 -4.35
CA GLU A 73 11.92 -4.40 -5.63
C GLU A 73 13.23 -3.60 -5.59
N ILE A 74 13.48 -2.87 -4.52
CA ILE A 74 14.74 -2.12 -4.32
C ILE A 74 15.94 -3.07 -4.31
N LEU A 75 15.84 -4.17 -3.55
CA LEU A 75 16.90 -5.19 -3.49
C LEU A 75 17.14 -5.84 -4.86
N GLN A 76 16.07 -6.14 -5.59
CA GLN A 76 16.17 -6.74 -6.91
C GLN A 76 16.82 -5.80 -7.93
N GLU A 77 16.52 -4.51 -7.86
CA GLU A 77 17.18 -3.50 -8.69
C GLU A 77 18.67 -3.38 -8.36
N GLU A 78 19.04 -3.41 -7.08
CA GLU A 78 20.44 -3.41 -6.68
C GLU A 78 21.19 -4.65 -7.21
N ILE A 79 20.58 -5.84 -7.10
CA ILE A 79 21.10 -7.08 -7.69
C ILE A 79 21.29 -6.94 -9.21
N ASN A 80 20.31 -6.35 -9.91
CA ASN A 80 20.40 -6.13 -11.35
C ASN A 80 21.55 -5.19 -11.71
N GLN A 81 21.77 -4.12 -10.94
CA GLN A 81 22.89 -3.21 -11.14
C GLN A 81 24.24 -3.90 -10.95
N TYR A 82 24.39 -4.75 -9.93
CA TYR A 82 25.62 -5.53 -9.75
C TYR A 82 25.82 -6.56 -10.87
N LYS A 83 24.77 -7.27 -11.29
CA LYS A 83 24.83 -8.18 -12.44
C LYS A 83 25.24 -7.45 -13.71
N ALA A 84 24.70 -6.25 -13.97
CA ALA A 84 25.09 -5.44 -15.12
C ALA A 84 26.58 -5.04 -15.08
N LYS A 85 27.13 -4.73 -13.89
CA LYS A 85 28.57 -4.47 -13.71
C LYS A 85 29.43 -5.69 -14.00
N LEU A 86 28.96 -6.91 -13.72
CA LEU A 86 29.69 -8.15 -14.00
C LEU A 86 29.53 -8.63 -15.45
N ARG A 87 28.53 -8.11 -16.18
CA ARG A 87 28.23 -8.51 -17.55
C ARG A 87 29.20 -7.90 -18.56
N CYS A 88 29.58 -8.67 -19.56
CA CYS A 88 30.45 -8.24 -20.65
C CYS A 88 29.82 -7.08 -21.43
N PRO A 89 30.48 -5.91 -21.52
CA PRO A 89 29.92 -4.72 -22.17
C PRO A 89 29.83 -4.85 -23.70
N CYS A 90 30.41 -5.90 -24.30
CA CYS A 90 30.33 -6.13 -25.75
C CYS A 90 29.03 -6.82 -26.16
N CYS A 91 28.57 -7.79 -25.38
CA CYS A 91 27.40 -8.60 -25.73
C CYS A 91 26.22 -8.40 -24.77
N ASN A 92 26.43 -7.73 -23.62
CA ASN A 92 25.43 -7.54 -22.58
C ASN A 92 24.67 -8.83 -22.22
N THR A 93 25.36 -9.98 -22.32
CA THR A 93 24.74 -11.31 -22.15
C THR A 93 25.58 -12.19 -21.22
N ARG A 94 26.84 -12.42 -21.58
CA ARG A 94 27.79 -13.26 -20.81
C ARG A 94 28.52 -12.44 -19.76
N ASP A 95 29.05 -13.11 -18.75
CA ASP A 95 29.84 -12.48 -17.70
C ASP A 95 31.27 -12.14 -18.15
N LYS A 96 31.89 -11.23 -17.42
CA LYS A 96 33.30 -10.86 -17.56
C LYS A 96 34.16 -11.99 -17.02
N GLU A 97 35.02 -12.54 -17.87
CA GLU A 97 35.91 -13.65 -17.52
C GLU A 97 37.27 -13.57 -18.23
N THR A 98 37.57 -12.48 -18.93
CA THR A 98 38.84 -12.33 -19.67
C THR A 98 39.30 -10.88 -19.65
N VAL A 99 40.54 -10.65 -19.23
CA VAL A 99 41.17 -9.32 -19.16
C VAL A 99 42.14 -9.11 -20.31
N LEU A 100 42.16 -7.90 -20.88
CA LEU A 100 43.24 -7.44 -21.76
C LEU A 100 44.40 -6.90 -20.93
N THR A 101 45.60 -7.47 -21.01
CA THR A 101 46.74 -7.08 -20.16
C THR A 101 47.37 -5.74 -20.54
N LYS A 102 47.12 -5.24 -21.76
CA LYS A 102 47.62 -3.94 -22.22
C LYS A 102 46.83 -2.73 -21.68
N CYS A 103 45.55 -2.91 -21.37
CA CYS A 103 44.67 -1.82 -20.93
C CYS A 103 43.74 -2.16 -19.77
N PHE A 104 43.84 -3.38 -19.23
CA PHE A 104 43.07 -3.91 -18.09
C PHE A 104 41.55 -3.87 -18.24
N HIS A 105 41.04 -3.69 -19.45
CA HIS A 105 39.61 -3.82 -19.71
C HIS A 105 39.19 -5.29 -19.80
N VAL A 106 38.05 -5.59 -19.18
CA VAL A 106 37.54 -6.97 -18.99
C VAL A 106 36.27 -7.20 -19.80
N PHE A 107 36.20 -8.35 -20.45
CA PHE A 107 35.11 -8.80 -21.32
C PHE A 107 34.87 -10.31 -21.13
N CYS A 108 33.86 -10.88 -21.81
CA CYS A 108 33.74 -12.35 -21.91
C CYS A 108 34.77 -12.91 -22.89
N TYR A 109 35.16 -14.17 -22.71
CA TYR A 109 36.15 -14.82 -23.57
C TYR A 109 35.70 -14.84 -25.03
N GLU A 110 34.44 -15.19 -25.29
CA GLU A 110 33.88 -15.31 -26.64
C GLU A 110 34.02 -14.01 -27.44
N CYS A 111 33.73 -12.85 -26.84
CA CYS A 111 33.83 -11.56 -27.54
C CYS A 111 35.29 -11.20 -27.88
N LEU A 112 36.24 -11.48 -26.99
CA LEU A 112 37.66 -11.22 -27.26
C LEU A 112 38.23 -12.22 -28.28
N LYS A 113 37.90 -13.50 -28.14
CA LYS A 113 38.32 -14.57 -29.06
C LYS A 113 37.83 -14.31 -30.48
N MET A 114 36.55 -13.95 -30.64
CA MET A 114 35.98 -13.58 -31.94
C MET A 114 36.71 -12.40 -32.58
N ARG A 115 37.02 -11.35 -31.83
CA ARG A 115 37.79 -10.19 -32.33
C ARG A 115 39.22 -10.57 -32.71
N TYR A 116 39.85 -11.44 -31.93
CA TYR A 116 41.19 -11.90 -32.22
C TYR A 116 41.25 -12.70 -33.54
N ASP A 117 40.31 -13.64 -33.71
CA ASP A 117 40.22 -14.53 -34.87
C ASP A 117 39.85 -13.79 -36.16
N THR A 118 38.94 -12.80 -36.06
CA THR A 118 38.55 -11.93 -37.18
C THR A 118 39.54 -10.78 -37.46
N ARG A 119 40.72 -10.81 -36.83
CA ARG A 119 41.78 -9.78 -36.95
C ARG A 119 41.35 -8.36 -36.51
N GLN A 120 40.24 -8.21 -35.80
CA GLN A 120 39.79 -6.96 -35.17
C GLN A 120 40.45 -6.76 -33.79
N ARG A 121 41.79 -6.83 -33.76
CA ARG A 121 42.64 -6.91 -32.57
C ARG A 121 42.81 -5.58 -31.83
N LYS A 122 41.70 -4.90 -31.56
CA LYS A 122 41.63 -3.66 -30.78
C LYS A 122 40.59 -3.79 -29.68
N CYS A 123 40.95 -3.27 -28.50
CA CYS A 123 40.10 -3.25 -27.32
C CYS A 123 38.74 -2.60 -27.64
N PRO A 124 37.61 -3.28 -27.37
CA PRO A 124 36.27 -2.71 -27.60
C PRO A 124 36.00 -1.39 -26.86
N LYS A 125 36.71 -1.12 -25.76
CA LYS A 125 36.48 0.04 -24.89
C LYS A 125 37.40 1.22 -25.16
N CYS A 126 38.69 0.98 -25.39
CA CYS A 126 39.69 2.05 -25.57
C CYS A 126 40.50 1.96 -26.87
N ASN A 127 40.17 1.02 -27.75
CA ASN A 127 40.81 0.82 -29.06
C ASN A 127 42.32 0.47 -29.03
N CYS A 128 42.89 0.23 -27.83
CA CYS A 128 44.27 -0.24 -27.66
C CYS A 128 44.47 -1.59 -28.38
N ALA A 129 45.56 -1.72 -29.15
CA ALA A 129 45.88 -2.96 -29.85
C ALA A 129 46.26 -4.08 -28.88
N PHE A 130 45.92 -5.33 -29.21
CA PHE A 130 46.28 -6.50 -28.39
C PHE A 130 46.65 -7.71 -29.27
N GLY A 131 47.63 -8.51 -28.84
CA GLY A 131 48.10 -9.72 -29.52
C GLY A 131 47.64 -11.02 -28.87
N ALA A 132 48.24 -12.14 -29.29
CA ALA A 132 47.91 -13.49 -28.82
C ALA A 132 48.11 -13.67 -27.31
N ASN A 133 49.13 -12.99 -26.76
CA ASN A 133 49.53 -13.09 -25.35
C ASN A 133 48.98 -11.94 -24.50
N ASP A 134 48.05 -11.15 -25.03
CA ASP A 134 47.57 -9.93 -24.37
C ASP A 134 46.15 -10.08 -23.79
N PHE A 135 45.60 -11.29 -23.77
CA PHE A 135 44.29 -11.56 -23.16
C PHE A 135 44.28 -12.90 -22.41
N HIS A 136 43.83 -12.86 -21.16
CA HIS A 136 43.88 -14.03 -20.27
C HIS A 136 42.57 -14.19 -19.52
N ARG A 137 42.19 -15.45 -19.27
CA ARG A 137 41.02 -15.76 -18.45
C ARG A 137 41.25 -15.33 -17.01
N ILE A 138 40.21 -14.79 -16.39
CA ILE A 138 40.16 -14.46 -14.97
C ILE A 138 38.88 -15.05 -14.37
N TYR A 139 38.91 -15.36 -13.07
CA TYR A 139 37.76 -15.84 -12.32
C TYR A 139 37.37 -14.77 -11.30
N ILE A 140 36.16 -14.24 -11.43
CA ILE A 140 35.59 -13.26 -10.50
C ILE A 140 34.66 -14.05 -9.58
N THR A 141 34.95 -14.03 -8.28
CA THR A 141 34.18 -14.70 -7.21
C THR A 141 33.49 -13.69 -6.32
#